data_AF-A0A7Y2ZH56-F1
#
_entry.id   AF-A0A7Y2ZH56-F1
#
_cell.length_a   1.000
_cell.length_b   1.000
_cell.length_c   1.000
_cell.angle_alpha   90.00
_cell.angle_beta   90.00
_cell.angle_gamma   90.00
#
_symmetry.space_group_name_H-M   'P 1'
#
loop_
_entity.id
_entity.type
_entity.pdbx_description
1 polymer ?
#
loop_
_entity_poly.entity_id
_entity_poly.type
_entity_poly.pdbx_seq_one_letter_code
_entity_poly.pdbx_strand_id
1 'polypeptide(L)'
;MNRLLGSVGVLVILALSMGFAALNGGQRVTLRLGVTTLYRVPLTAVAFGALILGMVAMLLAGIHSDLRVRKILRERLAAEDRDERARIFVDRHQTSLFEGEDEGKGEGETDDLT
;
A
#
# COMPACT_ATOMS: atom_id res chain seq x y z
N MET A 1 -5.05 9.70 -21.66
CA MET A 1 -5.74 10.44 -20.57
C MET A 1 -5.91 11.88 -21.03
N ASN A 2 -7.11 12.29 -21.45
CA ASN A 2 -7.32 13.63 -22.02
C ASN A 2 -7.19 14.69 -20.93
N ARG A 3 -6.07 15.42 -20.91
CA ARG A 3 -5.83 16.55 -20.01
C ARG A 3 -6.98 17.58 -20.05
N LEU A 4 -7.59 17.73 -21.23
CA LEU A 4 -8.79 18.55 -21.47
C LEU A 4 -10.00 18.08 -20.65
N LEU A 5 -10.21 16.77 -20.52
CA LEU A 5 -11.32 16.23 -19.75
C LEU A 5 -11.14 16.48 -18.25
N GLY A 6 -9.89 16.39 -17.77
CA GLY A 6 -9.54 16.76 -16.39
C GLY A 6 -9.79 18.24 -16.11
N SER A 7 -9.31 19.14 -16.97
CA SER A 7 -9.50 20.59 -16.79
C SER A 7 -10.96 21.03 -16.87
N VAL A 8 -11.76 20.42 -17.77
CA VAL A 8 -13.21 20.70 -17.85
C VAL A 8 -13.91 20.28 -16.56
N GLY A 9 -13.57 19.11 -16.02
CA GLY A 9 -14.11 18.66 -14.73
C GLY A 9 -13.82 19.65 -13.60
N VAL A 10 -12.59 20.14 -13.50
CA VAL A 10 -12.20 21.15 -12.51
C VAL A 10 -12.99 22.45 -12.70
N LEU A 11 -13.13 22.95 -13.93
CA LEU A 11 -13.89 24.17 -14.22
C LEU A 11 -15.37 24.03 -13.84
N VAL A 12 -15.99 22.88 -14.14
CA VAL A 12 -17.38 22.61 -13.78
C VAL A 12 -17.55 22.61 -12.25
N ILE A 13 -16.67 21.92 -11.52
CA ILE A 13 -16.71 21.90 -10.06
C ILE A 13 -16.54 23.31 -9.49
N LEU A 14 -15.61 24.10 -10.04
CA LEU A 14 -15.36 25.47 -9.60
C LEU A 14 -16.58 26.36 -9.83
N ALA A 15 -17.17 26.32 -11.03
CA ALA A 15 -18.36 27.10 -11.38
C ALA A 15 -19.55 26.75 -10.48
N LEU A 16 -19.80 25.45 -10.26
CA LEU A 16 -20.86 24.98 -9.35
C LEU A 16 -20.61 25.43 -7.91
N SER A 17 -19.37 25.31 -7.43
CA SER A 17 -19.01 25.73 -6.06
C SER A 17 -19.21 27.22 -5.86
N MET A 18 -18.82 28.03 -6.85
CA MET A 18 -18.95 29.48 -6.79
C MET A 18 -20.41 29.92 -6.89
N GLY A 19 -21.19 29.28 -7.76
CA GLY A 19 -22.64 29.48 -7.85
C GLY A 19 -23.36 29.12 -6.55
N PHE A 20 -23.03 27.96 -5.97
CA PHE A 20 -23.56 27.55 -4.67
C PHE A 20 -23.23 28.57 -3.59
N ALA A 21 -21.98 29.02 -3.51
CA ALA A 21 -21.54 30.01 -2.51
C ALA A 21 -22.24 31.37 -2.69
N ALA A 22 -22.41 31.83 -3.93
CA ALA A 22 -23.08 33.09 -4.24
C ALA A 22 -24.57 33.05 -3.85
N LEU A 23 -25.26 31.95 -4.16
CA LEU A 23 -26.69 31.78 -3.87
C LEU A 23 -26.98 31.56 -2.38
N ASN A 24 -26.05 30.93 -1.65
CA ASN A 24 -26.27 30.52 -0.27
C ASN A 24 -25.44 31.34 0.74
N GLY A 25 -24.70 32.35 0.31
CA GLY A 25 -23.76 33.10 1.16
C GLY A 25 -24.41 33.82 2.34
N GLY A 26 -25.66 34.27 2.18
CA GLY A 26 -26.44 34.89 3.26
C GLY A 26 -27.20 33.88 4.13
N GLN A 27 -27.32 32.62 3.70
CA GLN A 27 -28.16 31.63 4.34
C GLN A 27 -27.47 31.08 5.59
N ARG A 28 -28.15 31.21 6.74
CA ARG A 28 -27.68 30.71 8.02
C ARG A 28 -28.60 29.62 8.52
N VAL A 29 -28.03 28.52 8.97
CA VAL A 29 -28.75 27.34 9.46
C VAL A 29 -28.41 27.06 10.92
N THR A 30 -29.33 26.41 11.61
CA THR A 30 -29.08 25.85 12.94
C THR A 30 -28.60 24.42 12.77
N LEU A 31 -27.38 24.15 13.19
CA LEU A 31 -26.73 22.85 13.06
C LEU A 31 -26.82 22.10 14.38
N ARG A 32 -27.58 20.99 14.41
CA ARG A 32 -27.64 20.07 15.55
C ARG A 32 -26.72 18.88 15.27
N LEU A 33 -25.61 18.79 16.00
CA LEU A 33 -24.60 17.73 15.87
C LEU A 33 -24.85 16.57 16.85
N GLY A 34 -26.07 16.46 17.39
CA GLY A 34 -26.43 15.50 18.45
C GLY A 34 -26.01 15.97 19.83
N VAL A 35 -24.71 16.13 20.08
CA VAL A 35 -24.17 16.56 21.40
C VAL A 35 -24.12 18.07 21.58
N THR A 36 -24.06 18.82 20.49
CA THR A 36 -23.99 20.28 20.51
C THR A 36 -24.89 20.88 19.43
N THR A 37 -25.37 22.09 19.67
CA THR A 37 -26.17 22.85 18.70
C THR A 37 -25.49 24.17 18.42
N LEU A 38 -25.14 24.39 17.16
CA LEU A 38 -24.59 25.67 16.69
C LEU A 38 -25.68 26.45 15.97
N TYR A 39 -25.89 27.69 16.40
CA TYR A 39 -26.92 28.55 15.84
C TYR A 39 -26.35 29.50 14.79
N ARG A 40 -27.15 29.76 13.75
CA ARG A 40 -26.85 30.73 12.68
C ARG A 40 -25.51 30.49 11.98
N VAL A 41 -25.15 29.23 11.75
CA VAL A 41 -23.94 28.87 11.00
C VAL A 41 -24.18 29.12 9.51
N PRO A 42 -23.25 29.78 8.79
CA PRO A 42 -23.38 29.95 7.34
C PRO A 42 -23.48 28.58 6.65
N LEU A 43 -24.48 28.40 5.79
CA LEU A 43 -24.72 27.13 5.09
C LEU A 43 -23.50 26.71 4.25
N THR A 44 -22.84 27.69 3.63
CA THR A 44 -21.61 27.47 2.87
C THR A 44 -20.51 26.86 3.74
N ALA A 45 -20.29 27.39 4.95
CA ALA A 45 -19.29 26.86 5.88
C ALA A 45 -19.61 25.42 6.30
N VAL A 46 -20.89 25.09 6.52
CA VAL A 46 -21.32 23.72 6.84
C VAL A 46 -21.06 22.78 5.66
N ALA A 47 -21.47 23.17 4.45
CA ALA A 47 -21.32 22.34 3.25
C ALA A 47 -19.85 22.05 2.91
N PHE A 48 -19.01 23.11 2.85
CA PHE A 48 -17.57 22.94 2.58
C PHE A 48 -16.86 22.23 3.74
N GLY A 49 -17.21 22.54 4.98
CA GLY A 49 -16.65 21.88 6.16
C GLY A 49 -16.94 20.38 6.18
N ALA A 50 -18.18 19.97 5.89
CA ALA A 50 -18.55 18.57 5.79
C ALA A 50 -17.82 17.84 4.64
N LEU A 51 -17.65 18.49 3.49
CA LEU A 51 -16.92 17.93 2.36
C LEU A 51 -15.44 17.71 2.69
N ILE A 52 -14.78 18.70 3.30
CA ILE A 52 -13.38 18.59 3.76
C ILE A 52 -13.25 17.47 4.79
N LEU A 53 -14.15 17.44 5.78
CA LEU A 53 -14.14 16.43 6.82
C LEU A 53 -14.33 15.01 6.24
N GLY A 54 -15.23 14.86 5.26
CA GLY A 54 -15.43 13.59 4.56
C GLY A 54 -14.18 13.12 3.80
N MET A 55 -13.49 14.03 3.11
CA MET A 55 -12.22 13.70 2.44
C MET A 55 -11.14 13.28 3.43
N VAL A 56 -11.00 13.99 4.55
CA VAL A 56 -10.04 13.63 5.61
C VAL A 56 -10.39 12.27 6.22
N ALA A 57 -11.68 12.02 6.49
CA ALA A 57 -12.14 10.73 7.02
C ALA A 57 -11.82 9.57 6.06
N MET A 58 -12.09 9.74 4.76
CA MET A 58 -11.73 8.75 3.74
C MET A 58 -10.21 8.54 3.66
N LEU A 59 -9.41 9.61 3.73
CA LEU A 59 -7.95 9.52 3.74
C LEU A 59 -7.45 8.71 4.93
N LEU A 60 -7.92 9.00 6.14
CA LEU A 60 -7.52 8.30 7.36
C LEU A 60 -7.93 6.83 7.33
N ALA A 61 -9.14 6.53 6.85
CA ALA A 61 -9.61 5.16 6.66
C ALA A 61 -8.73 4.40 5.65
N GLY A 62 -8.37 5.06 4.55
CA GLY A 62 -7.48 4.52 3.53
C GLY A 62 -6.08 4.22 4.05
N ILE A 63 -5.49 5.14 4.83
CA ILE A 63 -4.15 4.94 5.42
C ILE A 63 -4.13 3.71 6.32
N HIS A 64 -5.12 3.54 7.20
CA HIS A 64 -5.16 2.38 8.09
C HIS A 64 -5.26 1.06 7.31
N SER A 65 -6.05 1.04 6.24
CA SER A 65 -6.16 -0.10 5.34
C SER A 65 -4.84 -0.38 4.60
N ASP A 66 -4.23 0.64 4.01
CA ASP A 66 -2.99 0.51 3.23
C ASP A 66 -1.82 0.01 4.09
N LEU A 67 -1.69 0.52 5.33
CA LEU A 67 -0.66 0.07 6.26
C LEU A 67 -0.86 -1.40 6.69
N ARG A 68 -2.11 -1.84 6.85
CA ARG A 68 -2.42 -3.24 7.21
C ARG A 68 -2.07 -4.19 6.07
N VAL A 69 -2.41 -3.83 4.83
CA VAL A 69 -2.06 -4.63 3.65
C VAL A 69 -0.54 -4.73 3.48
N ARG A 70 0.18 -3.62 3.61
CA ARG A 70 1.66 -3.62 3.53
C ARG A 70 2.31 -4.49 4.60
N LYS A 71 1.76 -4.50 5.82
CA LYS A 71 2.25 -5.37 6.90
C LYS A 71 2.05 -6.84 6.57
N ILE A 72 0.86 -7.21 6.09
CA ILE A 72 0.53 -8.59 5.71
C ILE A 72 1.43 -9.08 4.56
N LEU A 73 1.64 -8.26 3.53
CA LEU A 73 2.56 -8.61 2.43
C LEU A 73 4.00 -8.77 2.92
N ARG A 74 4.47 -7.90 3.82
CA ARG A 74 5.83 -7.99 4.38
C ARG A 74 6.01 -9.25 5.24
N GLU A 75 5.01 -9.63 6.02
CA GLU A 75 5.05 -10.86 6.82
C GLU A 75 5.07 -12.12 5.95
N ARG A 76 4.34 -12.11 4.82
CA ARG A 76 4.36 -13.20 3.84
C ARG A 76 5.74 -13.34 3.16
N LEU A 77 6.30 -12.22 2.67
CA LEU A 77 7.63 -12.20 2.07
C LEU A 77 8.72 -12.65 3.07
N ALA A 78 8.62 -12.24 4.34
CA ALA A 78 9.57 -12.67 5.37
C ALA A 78 9.40 -14.14 5.80
N ALA A 79 8.25 -14.76 5.53
CA ALA A 79 8.06 -16.20 5.68
C ALA A 79 8.67 -16.95 4.49
N GLU A 80 8.41 -16.48 3.27
CA GLU A 80 8.95 -17.07 2.03
C GLU A 80 10.48 -17.00 1.98
N ASP A 81 11.09 -15.86 2.34
CA ASP A 81 12.56 -15.70 2.38
C ASP A 81 13.23 -16.65 3.40
N ARG A 82 12.53 -16.98 4.50
CA ARG A 82 13.03 -17.96 5.49
C ARG A 82 12.96 -19.38 4.97
N ASP A 83 11.88 -19.74 4.29
CA ASP A 83 11.72 -21.07 3.69
C ASP A 83 12.69 -21.27 2.51
N GLU A 84 12.98 -20.23 1.75
CA GLU A 84 14.00 -20.24 0.68
C GLU A 84 15.41 -20.34 1.25
N ARG A 85 15.77 -19.55 2.27
CA ARG A 85 17.08 -19.68 2.96
C ARG A 85 17.26 -21.05 3.62
N ALA A 86 16.20 -21.62 4.20
CA ALA A 86 16.25 -22.97 4.77
C ALA A 86 16.52 -24.02 3.69
N ARG A 87 15.92 -23.88 2.49
CA ARG A 87 16.22 -24.75 1.34
C ARG A 87 17.64 -24.58 0.83
N ILE A 88 18.14 -23.35 0.66
CA ILE A 88 19.52 -23.08 0.22
C ILE A 88 20.55 -23.63 1.20
N PHE A 89 20.29 -23.55 2.51
CA PHE A 89 21.18 -24.10 3.53
C PHE A 89 21.26 -25.63 3.45
N VAL A 90 20.13 -26.30 3.19
CA VAL A 90 20.08 -27.76 3.01
C VAL A 90 20.83 -28.20 1.74
N ASP A 91 20.72 -27.43 0.66
CA ASP A 91 21.38 -27.71 -0.61
C ASP A 91 22.92 -27.58 -0.51
N ARG A 92 23.40 -26.53 0.16
CA ARG A 92 24.85 -26.31 0.38
C ARG A 92 25.51 -27.41 1.23
N HIS A 93 24.74 -28.09 2.07
CA HIS A 93 25.24 -29.20 2.89
C HIS A 93 25.31 -30.53 2.10
N GLN A 94 24.64 -30.63 0.95
CA GLN A 94 24.74 -31.80 0.06
C GLN A 94 25.92 -31.72 -0.91
N THR A 95 26.39 -30.52 -1.28
CA THR A 95 27.57 -30.38 -2.16
C THR A 95 28.83 -30.97 -1.54
N SER A 96 28.98 -30.93 -0.21
CA SER A 96 30.15 -31.52 0.48
C SER A 96 30.10 -33.05 0.60
N LEU A 97 29.03 -33.72 0.17
CA LEU A 97 28.94 -35.19 0.20
C LEU A 97 29.50 -35.84 -1.08
N PHE A 98 29.71 -35.06 -2.14
CA PHE A 98 30.19 -35.54 -3.44
C PHE A 98 31.58 -35.01 -3.82
N GLU A 99 32.16 -34.11 -3.03
CA GLU A 99 33.49 -33.51 -3.29
C GLU A 99 34.66 -34.37 -2.75
N GLY A 100 34.41 -35.66 -2.49
CA GLY A 100 35.37 -36.61 -1.91
C GLY A 100 35.68 -37.84 -2.77
N GLU A 101 35.26 -37.90 -4.03
CA GLU A 101 35.43 -39.10 -4.89
C GLU A 101 36.44 -38.95 -6.04
N ASP A 102 37.31 -37.92 -6.05
CA ASP A 102 38.32 -37.71 -7.12
C ASP A 102 39.79 -37.82 -6.66
N GLU A 103 40.08 -38.57 -5.59
CA GLU A 103 41.45 -38.99 -5.28
C GLU A 103 41.55 -40.49 -5.01
N GLY A 104 42.09 -41.23 -5.99
CA GLY A 104 42.68 -42.53 -5.73
C GLY A 104 42.23 -43.65 -6.66
N LYS A 105 42.72 -43.65 -7.90
CA LYS A 105 43.05 -44.91 -8.60
C LYS A 105 44.01 -44.64 -9.74
N GLY A 106 45.29 -44.82 -9.46
CA GLY A 106 46.33 -44.79 -10.45
C GLY A 106 47.69 -45.09 -9.85
N GLU A 107 47.85 -46.25 -9.21
CA GLU A 107 49.19 -46.84 -9.01
C GLU A 107 49.10 -48.31 -8.56
N GLY A 108 49.81 -49.17 -9.31
CA GLY A 108 50.19 -50.53 -8.90
C GLY A 108 49.40 -51.66 -9.54
N GLU A 109 49.94 -52.29 -10.60
CA GLU A 109 50.45 -53.68 -10.56
C GLU A 109 50.90 -54.11 -11.97
N THR A 110 52.20 -53.92 -12.28
CA THR A 110 52.86 -54.72 -13.31
C THR A 110 53.64 -55.81 -12.59
N ASP A 111 53.03 -56.99 -12.51
CA ASP A 111 53.74 -58.21 -12.12
C ASP A 111 54.30 -58.85 -13.39
N ASP A 112 55.63 -58.99 -13.39
CA ASP A 112 56.43 -59.75 -14.33
C ASP A 112 56.14 -61.25 -14.16
N LEU A 113 56.07 -62.01 -15.27
CA LEU A 113 56.58 -63.39 -15.37
C LEU A 113 56.32 -63.98 -16.77
N THR A 114 57.44 -64.30 -17.44
CA THR A 114 57.68 -65.32 -18.50
C THR A 114 57.12 -65.14 -19.91
#